data_AF-A0A9D4K6C0-F1
#
_entry.id   AF-A0A9D4K6C0-F1
#
_cell.length_a   1.000
_cell.length_b   1.000
_cell.length_c   1.000
_cell.angle_alpha   90.00
_cell.angle_beta   90.00
_cell.angle_gamma   90.00
#
_symmetry.space_group_name_H-M   'P 1'
#
loop_
_entity.id
_entity.type
_entity.pdbx_description
1 polymer ?
#
loop_
_entity_poly.entity_id
_entity_poly.type
_entity_poly.pdbx_seq_one_letter_code
_entity_poly.pdbx_strand_id
1 'polypeptide(L)'
;MPAYDIQDADLQGMSSSQLIVLHRQRGYSIREIFRVMAIRHETITSERSIFRVLRRYRLTRGQSKHSLEEIIQGILLELSASGENAGYRQMRHRLLINHVLAATFEMVRLILGLIDPQGVALRQAGRLRRRIDINNGPNFAIHLDG
;
A
#
# COMPACT_ATOMS: atom_id res chain seq x y z
N MET A 1 0.01 5.44 19.39
CA MET A 1 0.70 6.66 19.83
C MET A 1 2.20 6.43 19.69
N PRO A 2 2.89 7.04 18.71
CA PRO A 2 4.32 7.26 18.77
C PRO A 2 4.58 8.73 19.15
N ALA A 3 5.24 8.93 20.29
CA ALA A 3 5.86 10.18 20.66
C ALA A 3 7.12 10.33 19.79
N TYR A 4 7.15 11.37 18.97
CA TYR A 4 8.37 11.93 18.43
C TYR A 4 8.22 13.44 18.52
N ASP A 5 8.81 14.00 19.57
CA ASP A 5 9.05 15.43 19.69
C ASP A 5 10.05 15.84 18.61
N ILE A 6 9.67 16.75 17.73
CA ILE A 6 10.61 17.58 16.95
C ILE A 6 10.06 19.00 16.88
N GLN A 7 10.79 19.90 17.55
CA GLN A 7 10.93 21.36 17.43
C GLN A 7 9.79 22.13 16.75
N ASP A 8 8.97 22.80 17.57
CA ASP A 8 7.97 23.78 17.15
C ASP A 8 8.55 25.02 16.42
N ALA A 9 9.88 25.13 16.33
CA ALA A 9 10.59 26.25 15.70
C ALA A 9 10.42 26.32 14.17
N ASP A 10 10.34 25.17 13.48
CA ASP A 10 10.21 25.12 12.01
C ASP A 10 8.78 25.34 11.50
N LEU A 11 7.79 25.35 12.40
CA LEU A 11 6.37 25.51 12.08
C LEU A 11 5.92 26.98 12.17
N GLN A 12 6.75 27.86 12.73
CA GLN A 12 6.46 29.29 12.84
C GLN A 12 6.57 29.94 11.45
N GLY A 13 5.42 30.33 10.88
CA GLY A 13 5.34 30.99 9.57
C GLY A 13 4.65 30.18 8.47
N MET A 14 4.31 28.91 8.71
CA MET A 14 3.52 28.13 7.75
C MET A 14 2.05 28.56 7.74
N SER A 15 1.47 28.69 6.55
CA SER A 15 0.03 28.92 6.38
C SER A 15 -0.76 27.73 6.93
N SER A 16 -1.97 27.95 7.46
CA SER A 16 -2.87 26.89 7.94
C SER A 16 -3.09 25.78 6.90
N SER A 17 -3.08 26.13 5.61
CA SER A 17 -3.20 25.15 4.52
C SER A 17 -1.99 24.21 4.41
N GLN A 18 -0.79 24.72 4.63
CA GLN A 18 0.47 23.95 4.59
C GLN A 18 0.56 23.03 5.81
N LEU A 19 0.16 23.51 6.99
CA LEU A 19 0.11 22.69 8.21
C LEU A 19 -0.84 21.49 8.04
N ILE A 20 -2.04 21.71 7.50
CA ILE A 20 -3.00 20.63 7.21
C ILE A 20 -2.39 19.55 6.29
N VAL A 21 -1.69 19.97 5.23
CA VAL A 21 -1.03 19.05 4.29
C VAL A 21 0.07 18.26 4.99
N LEU A 22 0.91 18.93 5.76
CA LEU A 22 2.03 18.33 6.48
C LEU A 22 1.56 17.27 7.47
N HIS A 23 0.56 17.58 8.30
CA HIS A 23 0.01 16.59 9.23
C HIS A 23 -0.67 15.43 8.50
N ARG A 24 -1.32 15.68 7.35
CA ARG A 24 -1.91 14.60 6.57
C ARG A 24 -0.86 13.66 5.98
N GLN A 25 0.26 14.19 5.49
CA GLN A 25 1.39 13.40 4.98
C GLN A 25 2.06 12.59 6.10
N ARG A 26 2.09 13.11 7.32
CA ARG A 26 2.54 12.40 8.52
C ARG A 26 1.57 11.31 9.02
N GLY A 27 0.45 11.10 8.32
CA GLY A 27 -0.49 10.00 8.60
C GLY A 27 -1.59 10.32 9.61
N TYR A 28 -1.71 11.57 10.07
CA TYR A 28 -2.77 11.94 11.01
C TYR A 28 -4.15 11.80 10.36
N SER A 29 -5.10 11.28 11.13
CA SER A 29 -6.51 11.26 10.77
C SER A 29 -7.09 12.68 10.75
N ILE A 30 -8.20 12.88 10.04
CA ILE A 30 -8.83 14.20 9.92
C ILE A 30 -9.23 14.76 11.28
N ARG A 31 -9.69 13.90 12.20
CA ARG A 31 -10.03 14.27 13.59
C ARG A 31 -8.80 14.70 14.38
N GLU A 32 -7.67 14.03 14.19
CA GLU A 32 -6.42 14.40 14.86
C GLU A 32 -5.85 15.71 14.29
N ILE A 33 -5.90 15.92 12.96
CA ILE A 33 -5.52 17.18 12.33
C ILE A 33 -6.35 18.33 12.91
N PHE A 34 -7.66 18.16 13.04
CA PHE A 34 -8.53 19.15 13.65
C PHE A 34 -8.12 19.48 15.10
N ARG A 35 -7.84 18.46 15.92
CA ARG A 35 -7.36 18.66 17.30
C ARG A 35 -6.01 19.38 17.35
N VAL A 36 -5.06 19.00 16.49
CA VAL A 36 -3.72 19.62 16.45
C VAL A 36 -3.81 21.08 16.01
N MET A 37 -4.64 21.40 15.01
CA MET A 37 -4.89 22.78 14.57
C MET A 37 -5.48 23.65 15.68
N ALA A 38 -6.38 23.09 16.49
CA ALA A 38 -7.01 23.80 17.60
C ALA A 38 -6.07 23.98 18.81
N ILE A 39 -5.30 22.95 19.18
CA ILE A 39 -4.50 22.95 20.41
C ILE A 39 -3.13 23.62 20.20
N ARG A 40 -2.43 23.34 19.10
CA ARG A 40 -1.04 23.82 18.90
C ARG A 40 -0.92 25.10 18.08
N HIS A 41 -1.86 25.33 17.16
CA HIS A 41 -1.77 26.44 16.21
C HIS A 41 -2.85 27.51 16.43
N GLU A 42 -3.72 27.30 17.42
CA GLU A 42 -4.79 28.25 17.81
C GLU A 42 -5.66 28.72 16.63
N THR A 43 -5.77 27.91 15.56
CA THR A 43 -6.53 28.29 14.36
C THR A 43 -7.93 27.70 14.36
N ILE A 44 -8.94 28.56 14.16
CA ILE A 44 -10.32 28.11 13.99
C ILE A 44 -10.51 27.59 12.57
N THR A 45 -10.23 26.31 12.37
CA THR A 45 -10.48 25.63 11.08
C THR A 45 -11.73 24.75 11.16
N SER A 46 -12.70 24.99 10.28
CA SER A 46 -13.83 24.06 10.13
C SER A 46 -13.37 22.78 9.44
N GLU A 47 -14.02 21.64 9.75
CA GLU A 47 -13.77 20.38 9.04
C GLU A 47 -13.89 20.55 7.53
N ARG A 48 -14.89 21.34 7.07
CA ARG A 48 -15.07 21.67 5.65
C ARG A 48 -13.83 22.32 5.03
N SER A 49 -13.17 23.23 5.75
CA SER A 49 -11.94 23.88 5.29
C SER A 49 -10.79 22.88 5.16
N ILE A 50 -10.65 21.98 6.14
CA ILE A 50 -9.66 20.89 6.11
C ILE A 50 -9.94 19.99 4.90
N PHE A 51 -11.17 19.51 4.70
CA PHE A 51 -11.54 18.70 3.53
C PHE A 51 -11.29 19.42 2.21
N ARG A 52 -11.57 20.72 2.11
CA ARG A 52 -11.31 21.53 0.91
C ARG A 52 -9.81 21.57 0.58
N VAL A 53 -8.96 21.82 1.58
CA VAL A 53 -7.50 21.79 1.41
C VAL A 53 -7.05 20.39 1.01
N LEU A 54 -7.47 19.35 1.73
CA LEU A 54 -7.09 17.97 1.41
C LEU A 54 -7.51 17.53 -0.01
N ARG A 55 -8.69 17.94 -0.48
CA ARG A 55 -9.12 17.70 -1.86
C ARG A 55 -8.25 18.45 -2.87
N ARG A 56 -7.95 19.73 -2.62
CA ARG A 56 -7.07 20.54 -3.47
C ARG A 56 -5.70 19.88 -3.64
N TYR A 57 -5.15 19.30 -2.57
CA TYR A 57 -3.87 18.60 -2.59
C TYR A 57 -3.98 17.10 -2.90
N ARG A 58 -5.16 16.58 -3.27
CA ARG A 58 -5.41 15.15 -3.58
C ARG A 58 -5.07 14.17 -2.43
N LEU A 59 -5.11 14.64 -1.19
CA LEU A 59 -4.80 13.89 0.03
C LEU A 59 -6.04 13.29 0.74
N THR A 60 -7.15 13.15 0.02
CA THR A 60 -8.37 12.51 0.51
C THR A 60 -8.21 11.00 0.67
N ARG A 61 -9.06 10.40 1.53
CA ARG A 61 -9.08 8.96 1.86
C ARG A 61 -9.06 8.12 0.58
N GLY A 62 -7.96 7.43 0.32
CA GLY A 62 -7.74 6.69 -0.92
C GLY A 62 -6.28 6.63 -1.38
N GLN A 63 -5.43 7.57 -0.94
CA GLN A 63 -3.98 7.40 -1.02
C GLN A 63 -3.60 6.27 -0.07
N SER A 64 -2.96 5.25 -0.62
CA SER A 64 -2.69 3.96 -0.02
C SER A 64 -2.16 4.10 1.41
N LYS A 65 -2.73 3.32 2.33
CA LYS A 65 -2.17 3.16 3.70
C LYS A 65 -0.72 2.68 3.65
N HIS A 66 -0.33 2.10 2.53
CA HIS A 66 0.95 1.47 2.26
C HIS A 66 1.71 2.23 1.18
N SER A 67 3.03 2.29 1.32
CA SER A 67 3.88 2.93 0.31
C SER A 67 3.92 2.09 -0.97
N LEU A 68 4.35 2.70 -2.07
CA LEU A 68 4.56 1.97 -3.32
C LEU A 68 5.63 0.88 -3.14
N GLU A 69 6.70 1.16 -2.39
CA GLU A 69 7.75 0.17 -2.12
C GLU A 69 7.22 -1.05 -1.36
N GLU A 70 6.36 -0.85 -0.36
CA GLU A 70 5.74 -1.95 0.39
C GLU A 70 4.91 -2.87 -0.52
N ILE A 71 4.16 -2.27 -1.46
CA ILE A 71 3.33 -3.02 -2.40
C ILE A 71 4.20 -3.78 -3.41
N ILE A 72 5.26 -3.16 -3.92
CA ILE A 72 6.23 -3.82 -4.81
C ILE A 72 6.87 -5.01 -4.09
N GLN A 73 7.31 -4.82 -2.84
CA GLN A 73 7.94 -5.87 -2.05
C GLN A 73 6.97 -7.03 -1.77
N GLY A 74 5.71 -6.73 -1.43
CA GLY A 74 4.69 -7.76 -1.25
C GLY A 74 4.43 -8.56 -2.53
N ILE A 75 4.41 -7.91 -3.69
CA ILE A 75 4.25 -8.60 -4.99
C ILE A 75 5.46 -9.49 -5.27
N LEU A 76 6.68 -9.02 -5.02
CA LEU A 76 7.89 -9.82 -5.22
C LEU A 76 7.90 -11.07 -4.33
N LEU A 77 7.50 -10.93 -3.05
CA LEU A 77 7.39 -12.06 -2.13
C LEU A 77 6.38 -13.10 -2.64
N GLU A 78 5.19 -12.67 -3.05
CA GLU A 78 4.17 -13.57 -3.61
C GLU A 78 4.65 -14.26 -4.89
N LEU A 79 5.30 -13.53 -5.80
CA LEU A 79 5.86 -14.09 -7.02
C LEU A 79 6.97 -15.11 -6.74
N SER A 80 7.83 -14.87 -5.74
CA SER A 80 8.89 -15.81 -5.36
C SER A 80 8.37 -17.09 -4.68
N ALA A 81 7.14 -17.06 -4.19
CA ALA A 81 6.51 -18.17 -3.48
C ALA A 81 5.54 -18.93 -4.40
N SER A 82 4.25 -18.96 -4.04
CA SER A 82 3.21 -19.72 -4.76
C SER A 82 2.42 -18.89 -5.78
N GLY A 83 2.83 -17.64 -5.99
CA GLY A 83 2.07 -16.60 -6.69
C GLY A 83 2.49 -16.32 -8.12
N GLU A 84 3.45 -17.06 -8.70
CA GLU A 84 3.92 -16.84 -10.08
C GLU A 84 2.80 -16.79 -11.13
N ASN A 85 1.79 -17.64 -10.98
CA ASN A 85 0.65 -17.70 -11.90
C ASN A 85 -0.53 -16.80 -11.49
N ALA A 86 -0.41 -16.05 -10.39
CA ALA A 86 -1.49 -15.21 -9.91
C ALA A 86 -1.69 -14.00 -10.84
N GLY A 87 -2.89 -13.87 -11.41
CA GLY A 87 -3.29 -12.65 -12.10
C GLY A 87 -3.48 -11.48 -11.13
N TYR A 88 -3.55 -10.25 -11.64
CA TYR A 88 -3.63 -9.04 -10.80
C TYR A 88 -4.79 -9.03 -9.79
N ARG A 89 -5.92 -9.65 -10.11
CA ARG A 89 -7.05 -9.79 -9.17
C ARG A 89 -6.70 -10.69 -7.99
N GLN A 90 -6.10 -11.84 -8.28
CA GLN A 90 -5.67 -12.79 -7.25
C GLN A 90 -4.49 -12.21 -6.45
N MET A 91 -3.53 -11.56 -7.12
CA MET A 91 -2.40 -10.91 -6.46
C MET A 91 -2.88 -9.84 -5.47
N ARG A 92 -3.83 -8.98 -5.87
CA ARG A 92 -4.42 -7.99 -4.95
C ARG A 92 -5.08 -8.64 -3.73
N HIS A 93 -5.78 -9.74 -3.92
CA HIS A 93 -6.41 -10.48 -2.82
C HIS A 93 -5.36 -11.06 -1.87
N ARG A 94 -4.28 -11.64 -2.40
CA ARG A 94 -3.17 -12.17 -1.58
C ARG A 94 -2.42 -11.08 -0.84
N LEU A 95 -2.15 -9.94 -1.47
CA LEU A 95 -1.58 -8.77 -0.80
C LEU A 95 -2.41 -8.36 0.42
N LEU A 96 -3.74 -8.38 0.29
CA LEU A 96 -4.63 -8.04 1.40
C LEU A 96 -4.62 -9.10 2.52
N ILE A 97 -4.69 -10.39 2.18
CA ILE A 97 -4.81 -11.46 3.17
C ILE A 97 -3.47 -11.81 3.81
N ASN A 98 -2.43 -11.99 3.01
CA ASN A 98 -1.15 -12.52 3.45
C ASN A 98 -0.21 -11.42 3.97
N HIS A 99 -0.34 -10.20 3.43
CA HIS A 99 0.56 -9.09 3.76
C HIS A 99 -0.15 -7.90 4.40
N VAL A 100 -1.48 -7.94 4.54
CA VAL A 100 -2.29 -6.81 5.07
C VAL A 100 -2.08 -5.52 4.26
N LEU A 101 -1.74 -5.65 2.97
CA LEU A 101 -1.46 -4.54 2.06
C LEU A 101 -2.68 -4.21 1.20
N ALA A 102 -3.19 -2.99 1.35
CA ALA A 102 -4.26 -2.46 0.51
C ALA A 102 -3.70 -1.78 -0.76
N ALA A 103 -3.87 -2.44 -1.91
CA ALA A 103 -3.50 -1.91 -3.23
C ALA A 103 -4.72 -1.77 -4.17
N THR A 104 -4.65 -0.84 -5.12
CA THR A 104 -5.65 -0.70 -6.19
C THR A 104 -5.42 -1.73 -7.29
N PHE A 105 -6.46 -2.10 -8.05
CA PHE A 105 -6.32 -3.04 -9.16
C PHE A 105 -5.36 -2.54 -10.24
N GLU A 106 -5.41 -1.24 -10.56
CA GLU A 106 -4.53 -0.63 -11.56
C GLU A 106 -3.07 -0.65 -11.12
N MET A 107 -2.80 -0.31 -9.86
CA MET A 107 -1.45 -0.34 -9.29
C MET A 107 -0.84 -1.75 -9.38
N VAL A 108 -1.58 -2.78 -8.95
CA VAL A 108 -1.10 -4.17 -9.04
C VAL A 108 -0.90 -4.60 -10.50
N ARG A 109 -1.81 -4.22 -11.41
CA ARG A 109 -1.68 -4.54 -12.84
C ARG A 109 -0.43 -3.90 -13.45
N LEU A 110 -0.19 -2.62 -13.18
CA LEU A 110 0.97 -1.89 -13.71
C LEU A 110 2.27 -2.45 -13.14
N ILE A 111 2.34 -2.68 -11.83
CA ILE A 111 3.53 -3.24 -11.18
C ILE A 111 3.83 -4.65 -11.72
N LEU A 112 2.83 -5.53 -11.84
CA LEU A 112 3.03 -6.86 -12.44
C LEU A 112 3.51 -6.80 -13.89
N GLY A 113 3.03 -5.83 -14.67
CA GLY A 113 3.49 -5.63 -16.05
C GLY A 113 4.96 -5.20 -16.12
N LEU A 114 5.44 -4.45 -15.13
CA LEU A 114 6.84 -4.02 -15.04
C LEU A 114 7.76 -5.13 -14.51
N ILE A 115 7.31 -5.88 -13.49
CA ILE A 115 8.14 -6.87 -12.79
C ILE A 115 8.15 -8.24 -13.48
N ASP A 116 6.99 -8.71 -13.98
CA ASP A 116 6.85 -10.02 -14.61
C ASP A 116 6.12 -9.90 -15.97
N PRO A 117 6.73 -9.22 -16.96
CA PRO A 117 6.14 -9.06 -18.27
C PRO A 117 5.92 -10.42 -18.97
N GLN A 118 6.81 -11.38 -18.73
CA GLN A 118 6.71 -12.73 -19.27
C GLN A 118 5.51 -13.49 -18.72
N GLY A 119 5.30 -13.52 -17.40
CA GLY A 119 4.14 -14.18 -16.82
C GLY A 119 2.82 -13.48 -17.17
N VAL A 120 2.85 -12.15 -17.36
CA VAL A 120 1.69 -11.42 -17.93
C VAL A 120 1.41 -11.88 -19.36
N ALA A 121 2.41 -11.97 -20.23
CA ALA A 121 2.25 -12.43 -21.61
C ALA A 121 1.75 -13.88 -21.69
N LEU A 122 2.31 -14.78 -20.87
CA LEU A 122 1.85 -16.16 -20.77
C LEU A 122 0.39 -16.25 -20.36
N ARG A 123 -0.03 -15.48 -19.34
CA ARG A 123 -1.43 -15.42 -18.90
C ARG A 123 -2.36 -14.84 -19.96
N GLN A 124 -1.92 -13.81 -20.70
CA GLN A 124 -2.67 -13.28 -21.84
C GLN A 124 -2.87 -14.33 -22.94
N ALA A 125 -1.88 -15.20 -23.16
CA ALA A 125 -1.97 -16.33 -24.06
C ALA A 125 -2.73 -17.54 -23.47
N GLY A 126 -3.29 -17.44 -22.26
CA GLY A 126 -3.98 -18.54 -21.59
C GLY A 126 -3.05 -19.67 -21.11
N ARG A 127 -1.76 -19.40 -20.95
CA ARG A 127 -0.73 -20.37 -20.53
C ARG A 127 -0.29 -20.09 -19.10
N LEU A 128 -0.17 -21.14 -18.30
CA LEU A 128 0.37 -21.09 -16.94
C LEU A 128 1.81 -21.61 -16.93
N ARG A 129 2.67 -21.06 -16.07
CA ARG A 129 3.97 -21.68 -15.77
C ARG A 129 3.73 -22.96 -14.99
N ARG A 130 4.34 -24.07 -15.43
CA ARG A 130 4.34 -25.30 -14.62
C ARG A 130 5.24 -25.10 -13.41
N ARG A 131 4.77 -25.55 -12.24
CA ARG A 131 5.65 -25.71 -11.07
C ARG A 131 6.71 -26.76 -11.38
N ILE A 132 7.92 -26.50 -10.91
CA ILE A 132 9.03 -27.44 -10.98
C ILE A 132 9.12 -28.09 -9.61
N ASP A 133 8.60 -29.32 -9.50
CA ASP A 133 8.72 -30.09 -8.28
C ASP A 133 10.06 -30.82 -8.31
N ILE A 134 11.01 -30.34 -7.52
CA ILE A 134 12.29 -31.02 -7.32
C ILE A 134 12.05 -32.10 -6.27
N ASN A 135 12.04 -33.35 -6.73
CA ASN A 135 11.90 -34.51 -5.87
C ASN A 135 13.26 -35.20 -5.71
N ASN A 136 13.62 -35.63 -4.49
CA ASN A 136 14.92 -36.25 -4.18
C ASN A 136 15.09 -37.67 -4.73
N GLY A 137 14.08 -38.20 -5.45
CA GLY A 137 14.17 -39.47 -6.15
C GLY A 137 12.85 -40.24 -6.21
N PRO A 138 12.86 -41.43 -6.82
CA PRO A 138 11.73 -42.35 -6.78
C PRO A 138 11.41 -42.71 -5.32
N ASN A 139 10.14 -42.61 -4.91
CA ASN A 139 9.60 -42.87 -3.56
C ASN A 139 9.75 -41.79 -2.47
N PHE A 140 10.30 -40.59 -2.74
CA PHE A 140 10.46 -39.59 -1.67
C PHE A 140 9.18 -38.87 -1.23
N ALA A 141 8.13 -38.84 -2.06
CA ALA A 141 6.82 -38.30 -1.71
C ALA A 141 5.74 -39.35 -1.96
N ILE A 142 5.56 -40.26 -1.02
CA ILE A 142 4.40 -41.15 -0.96
C ILE A 142 3.62 -40.75 0.28
N HIS A 143 2.47 -40.12 0.10
CA HIS A 143 1.49 -39.90 1.16
C HIS A 143 0.44 -41.01 1.05
N LEU A 144 0.35 -41.88 2.06
CA LEU A 144 -0.72 -42.86 2.20
C LEU A 144 -1.77 -42.21 3.11
N ASP A 145 -2.83 -41.65 2.52
CA ASP A 145 -4.04 -41.31 3.26
C ASP A 145 -4.82 -42.60 3.55
N GLY A 146 -5.12 -42.84 4.83
CA GLY A 146 -5.84 -44.01 5.35
C GLY A 146 -7.34 -43.77 5.49
#